data_AF-A0A238WLI4-F1
#
_entry.id   AF-A0A238WLI4-F1
#
_cell.length_a   1.000
_cell.length_b   1.000
_cell.length_c   1.000
_cell.angle_alpha   90.00
_cell.angle_beta   90.00
_cell.angle_gamma   90.00
#
_symmetry.space_group_name_H-M   'P 1'
#
loop_
_entity.id
_entity.type
_entity.pdbx_description
1 polymer ?
#
loop_
_entity_poly.entity_id
_entity_poly.type
_entity_poly.pdbx_seq_one_letter_code
_entity_poly.pdbx_strand_id
1 'polypeptide(L)'
;MKSALIFLISLYSSCFTSIGVIAQNTQETIAIKGTFVLDSTLWESKAYLSHIRSFNDMYTISKDMIIAETIINSKGYFEFPTNYFPEEEQVYRIHFSKKGAPIASLIIGGPEENHFFVIASKTKGVSLQGYSQQFPFSKVSVSNSSATGWLKQVDLIASYVDSTQNMGSQLKREFIATGVHEKLRNIADTLSEPLPSLYALYKSDYRSHAIEHPEFYTEYFKKWEKEKSSYFSMLRKELVLQKELSSFWIYLILGIIFLFTGVFLNKWYAKTGTRSSKKLKALSVQERKIFDLIKAGHSNKEISEQHNIGVSTVKSHVSNIYSKLQIKSRKEAMDF
;
A
#
# COMPACT_ATOMS: atom_id res chain seq x y z
N MET A 1 4.34 -68.19 68.20
CA MET A 1 3.86 -67.85 66.85
C MET A 1 4.94 -68.20 65.83
N LYS A 2 4.66 -69.21 64.98
CA LYS A 2 5.21 -69.51 63.64
C LYS A 2 6.75 -69.47 63.48
N SER A 3 7.46 -70.60 63.61
CA SER A 3 7.81 -71.60 62.56
C SER A 3 8.83 -71.08 61.53
N ALA A 4 10.12 -71.47 61.62
CA ALA A 4 10.76 -72.56 60.83
C ALA A 4 11.21 -72.06 59.42
N LEU A 5 12.25 -72.49 58.71
CA LEU A 5 13.27 -73.54 58.77
C LEU A 5 14.25 -73.24 57.57
N ILE A 6 15.57 -73.37 57.77
CA ILE A 6 16.55 -74.15 56.98
C ILE A 6 16.42 -74.27 55.42
N PHE A 7 17.54 -73.92 54.74
CA PHE A 7 18.22 -74.47 53.53
C PHE A 7 17.57 -74.61 52.12
N LEU A 8 18.47 -74.40 51.13
CA LEU A 8 18.63 -74.92 49.73
C LEU A 8 18.58 -73.81 48.65
N ILE A 9 19.71 -73.35 48.09
CA ILE A 9 20.57 -73.91 47.02
C ILE A 9 19.96 -73.83 45.61
N SER A 10 20.76 -73.26 44.69
CA SER A 10 20.73 -73.37 43.21
C SER A 10 19.69 -72.49 42.48
N LEU A 11 19.89 -71.95 41.27
CA LEU A 11 20.84 -72.23 40.19
C LEU A 11 20.74 -71.09 39.13
N TYR A 12 21.80 -70.94 38.33
CA TYR A 12 21.89 -70.31 36.99
C TYR A 12 22.16 -68.81 36.78
N SER A 13 23.46 -68.56 36.57
CA SER A 13 24.08 -67.69 35.55
C SER A 13 23.43 -67.80 34.15
N SER A 14 23.26 -66.69 33.43
CA SER A 14 24.12 -66.34 32.28
C SER A 14 23.56 -65.24 31.36
N CYS A 15 24.51 -64.51 30.78
CA CYS A 15 24.46 -63.83 29.47
C CYS A 15 23.63 -62.55 29.32
N PHE A 16 24.31 -61.40 29.40
CA PHE A 16 24.00 -60.27 28.52
C PHE A 16 25.26 -59.88 27.77
N THR A 17 25.30 -60.27 26.49
CA THR A 17 26.26 -59.82 25.50
C THR A 17 25.97 -58.36 25.15
N SER A 18 26.99 -57.51 25.30
CA SER A 18 26.99 -56.12 24.87
C SER A 18 27.02 -56.05 23.34
N ILE A 19 25.86 -55.83 22.72
CA ILE A 19 25.79 -55.34 21.34
C ILE A 19 25.93 -53.82 21.42
N GLY A 20 27.09 -53.33 20.98
CA GLY A 20 27.32 -51.90 20.80
C GLY A 20 26.38 -51.35 19.75
N VAL A 21 25.33 -50.66 20.18
CA VAL A 21 24.55 -49.77 19.33
C VAL A 21 25.41 -48.54 19.10
N ILE A 22 26.00 -48.43 17.91
CA ILE A 22 26.50 -47.17 17.40
C ILE A 22 25.26 -46.29 17.19
N ALA A 23 24.92 -45.50 18.20
CA ALA A 23 23.98 -44.42 18.05
C ALA A 23 24.60 -43.42 17.08
N GLN A 24 24.19 -43.49 15.81
CA GLN A 24 24.37 -42.37 14.89
C GLN A 24 23.56 -41.22 15.46
N ASN A 25 24.25 -40.31 16.14
CA ASN A 25 23.71 -39.02 16.54
C ASN A 25 23.56 -38.19 15.25
N THR A 26 22.54 -38.51 14.44
CA THR A 26 22.13 -37.67 13.31
C THR A 26 21.54 -36.41 13.94
N GLN A 27 22.40 -35.41 14.16
CA GLN A 27 21.99 -34.06 14.44
C GLN A 27 21.07 -33.66 13.26
N GLU A 28 19.75 -33.62 13.49
CA GLU A 28 18.79 -33.31 12.44
C GLU A 28 19.17 -31.96 11.82
N THR A 29 19.65 -32.01 10.58
CA THR A 29 19.99 -30.81 9.83
C THR A 29 18.71 -30.04 9.55
N ILE A 30 18.68 -28.79 9.99
CA ILE A 30 17.56 -27.89 9.70
C ILE A 30 17.59 -27.66 8.18
N ALA A 31 16.47 -28.00 7.54
CA ALA A 31 16.37 -28.06 6.10
C ALA A 31 14.95 -27.76 5.63
N ILE A 32 14.83 -27.32 4.38
CA ILE A 32 13.60 -27.42 3.60
C ILE A 32 13.61 -28.80 2.94
N LYS A 33 12.74 -29.70 3.37
CA LYS A 33 12.68 -31.07 2.86
C LYS A 33 11.29 -31.44 2.40
N GLY A 34 11.21 -32.37 1.47
CA GLY A 34 9.91 -32.89 1.07
C GLY A 34 9.96 -34.21 0.34
N THR A 35 8.81 -34.88 0.32
CA THR A 35 8.60 -36.15 -0.38
C THR A 35 7.46 -35.99 -1.38
N PHE A 36 7.78 -36.07 -2.67
CA PHE A 36 6.84 -35.94 -3.79
C PHE A 36 7.12 -37.06 -4.79
N VAL A 37 6.14 -37.93 -4.99
CA VAL A 37 6.19 -38.91 -6.08
C VAL A 37 5.73 -38.19 -7.33
N LEU A 38 6.62 -37.96 -8.30
CA LEU A 38 6.31 -37.25 -9.54
C LEU A 38 6.16 -38.22 -10.71
N ASP A 39 5.24 -37.94 -11.61
CA ASP A 39 5.18 -38.65 -12.89
C ASP A 39 6.42 -38.30 -13.74
N SER A 40 7.33 -39.27 -13.85
CA SER A 40 8.58 -39.12 -14.60
C SER A 40 8.38 -38.91 -16.10
N THR A 41 7.18 -39.11 -16.66
CA THR A 41 6.89 -38.78 -18.07
C THR A 41 6.59 -37.30 -18.27
N LEU A 42 6.08 -36.62 -17.24
CA LEU A 42 5.66 -35.22 -17.29
C LEU A 42 6.67 -34.27 -16.65
N TRP A 43 7.29 -34.68 -15.55
CA TRP A 43 8.10 -33.83 -14.69
C TRP A 43 9.59 -34.23 -14.72
N GLU A 44 10.46 -33.24 -14.59
CA GLU A 44 11.87 -33.47 -14.30
C GLU A 44 12.04 -33.92 -12.84
N SER A 45 12.96 -34.84 -12.58
CA SER A 45 13.31 -35.28 -11.21
C SER A 45 14.22 -34.27 -10.49
N LYS A 46 13.90 -32.99 -10.60
CA LYS A 46 14.63 -31.88 -9.99
C LYS A 46 13.68 -30.94 -9.25
N ALA A 47 14.12 -30.53 -8.06
CA ALA A 47 13.50 -29.47 -7.30
C ALA A 47 14.39 -28.23 -7.34
N TYR A 48 13.76 -27.07 -7.51
CA TYR A 48 14.44 -25.78 -7.50
C TYR A 48 13.92 -24.95 -6.34
N LEU A 49 14.82 -24.18 -5.73
CA LEU A 49 14.49 -23.26 -4.66
C LEU A 49 14.81 -21.83 -5.09
N SER A 50 13.81 -20.97 -5.09
CA SER A 50 13.95 -19.55 -5.38
C SER A 50 13.77 -18.71 -4.12
N HIS A 51 14.56 -17.65 -3.95
CA HIS A 51 14.35 -16.65 -2.90
C HIS A 51 13.39 -15.57 -3.39
N ILE A 52 12.34 -15.31 -2.61
CA ILE A 52 11.38 -14.24 -2.88
C ILE A 52 11.76 -13.06 -1.99
N ARG A 53 12.05 -11.89 -2.55
CA ARG A 53 12.48 -10.71 -1.78
C ARG A 53 11.32 -9.82 -1.33
N SER A 54 10.22 -9.86 -2.07
CA SER A 54 8.99 -9.11 -1.85
C SER A 54 7.78 -9.93 -2.25
N PHE A 55 6.63 -9.70 -1.62
CA PHE A 55 5.38 -10.36 -2.01
C PHE A 55 4.94 -10.01 -3.44
N ASN A 56 5.34 -8.87 -3.97
CA ASN A 56 5.10 -8.49 -5.36
C ASN A 56 5.86 -9.42 -6.34
N ASP A 57 6.94 -10.06 -5.90
CA ASP A 57 7.81 -10.90 -6.73
C ASP A 57 7.46 -12.39 -6.69
N MET A 58 6.42 -12.78 -5.94
CA MET A 58 6.10 -14.21 -5.71
C MET A 58 5.93 -15.01 -7.00
N TYR A 59 5.29 -14.41 -7.99
CA TYR A 59 5.03 -15.03 -9.29
C TYR A 59 6.02 -14.59 -10.38
N THR A 60 7.03 -13.78 -10.04
CA THR A 60 8.07 -13.35 -10.98
C THR A 60 8.96 -14.54 -11.36
N ILE A 61 9.29 -14.64 -12.64
CA ILE A 61 10.10 -15.71 -13.21
C ILE A 61 11.46 -15.14 -13.62
N SER A 62 12.51 -15.57 -12.92
CA SER A 62 13.89 -15.30 -13.31
C SER A 62 14.80 -16.42 -12.82
N LYS A 63 15.79 -16.79 -13.64
CA LYS A 63 16.83 -17.74 -13.26
C LYS A 63 17.67 -17.22 -12.09
N ASP A 64 17.85 -15.91 -11.99
CA ASP A 64 18.66 -15.26 -10.94
C ASP A 64 18.03 -15.34 -9.55
N MET A 65 16.73 -15.69 -9.47
CA MET A 65 16.05 -15.93 -8.20
C MET A 65 16.33 -17.32 -7.63
N ILE A 66 16.78 -18.26 -8.46
CA ILE A 66 17.06 -19.65 -8.05
C ILE A 66 18.37 -19.67 -7.28
N ILE A 67 18.30 -20.02 -6.00
CA ILE A 67 19.46 -20.05 -5.09
C ILE A 67 20.01 -21.48 -4.92
N ALA A 68 19.20 -22.50 -5.20
CA ALA A 68 19.61 -23.90 -5.12
C ALA A 68 18.78 -24.79 -6.04
N GLU A 69 19.38 -25.91 -6.47
CA GLU A 69 18.69 -27.02 -7.12
C GLU A 69 19.13 -28.35 -6.49
N THR A 70 18.25 -29.35 -6.53
CA THR A 70 18.56 -30.70 -6.03
C THR A 70 17.80 -31.76 -6.83
N ILE A 71 18.30 -32.98 -6.80
CA ILE A 71 17.68 -34.12 -7.48
C ILE A 71 16.66 -34.75 -6.53
N ILE A 72 15.47 -35.03 -7.05
CA ILE A 72 14.44 -35.80 -6.36
C ILE A 72 14.80 -37.27 -6.52
N ASN A 73 15.05 -37.97 -5.41
CA ASN A 73 15.49 -39.36 -5.46
C ASN A 73 14.35 -40.32 -5.87
N SER A 74 14.67 -41.62 -6.01
CA SER A 74 13.68 -42.64 -6.41
C SER A 74 12.50 -42.81 -5.44
N LYS A 75 12.62 -42.34 -4.20
CA LYS A 75 11.54 -42.32 -3.21
C LYS A 75 10.75 -41.01 -3.20
N GLY A 76 11.08 -40.07 -4.09
CA GLY A 76 10.46 -38.74 -4.14
C GLY A 76 11.04 -37.73 -3.16
N TYR A 77 12.11 -38.07 -2.43
CA TYR A 77 12.68 -37.19 -1.41
C TYR A 77 13.65 -36.17 -2.01
N PHE A 78 13.57 -34.95 -1.50
CA PHE A 78 14.54 -33.87 -1.74
C PHE A 78 14.79 -33.08 -0.46
N GLU A 79 15.94 -32.39 -0.42
CA GLU A 79 16.36 -31.56 0.71
C GLU A 79 17.18 -30.35 0.23
N PHE A 80 16.93 -29.20 0.85
CA PHE A 80 17.75 -28.00 0.76
C PHE A 80 18.24 -27.62 2.17
N PRO A 81 19.55 -27.65 2.44
CA PRO A 81 20.09 -27.23 3.73
C PRO A 81 19.88 -25.72 3.92
N THR A 82 19.55 -25.28 5.14
CA THR A 82 19.29 -23.86 5.44
C THR A 82 20.44 -23.14 6.13
N ASN A 83 21.60 -23.78 6.29
CA ASN A 83 22.75 -23.25 7.05
C ASN A 83 23.29 -21.91 6.52
N TYR A 84 23.10 -21.61 5.23
CA TYR A 84 23.49 -20.36 4.58
C TYR A 84 22.37 -19.31 4.50
N PHE A 85 21.17 -19.61 5.02
CA PHE A 85 20.06 -18.66 5.01
C PHE A 85 20.28 -17.53 6.02
N PRO A 86 19.58 -16.40 5.85
CA PRO A 86 19.46 -15.39 6.89
C PRO A 86 18.88 -15.94 8.20
N GLU A 87 19.20 -15.30 9.32
CA GLU A 87 18.60 -15.62 10.63
C GLU A 87 17.09 -15.31 10.65
N GLU A 88 16.69 -14.24 9.96
CA GLU A 88 15.29 -13.84 9.79
C GLU A 88 14.53 -14.78 8.85
N GLU A 89 13.25 -14.97 9.10
CA GLU A 89 12.37 -15.73 8.22
C GLU A 89 12.19 -15.03 6.87
N GLN A 90 12.29 -15.81 5.81
CA GLN A 90 12.16 -15.37 4.43
C GLN A 90 11.21 -16.29 3.68
N VAL A 91 10.56 -15.75 2.65
CA VAL A 91 9.74 -16.53 1.72
C VAL A 91 10.64 -17.14 0.64
N TYR A 92 10.45 -18.42 0.41
CA TYR A 92 11.05 -19.16 -0.68
C TYR A 92 9.97 -19.81 -1.52
N ARG A 93 10.27 -20.05 -2.79
CA ARG A 93 9.42 -20.80 -3.71
C ARG A 93 10.12 -22.08 -4.10
N ILE A 94 9.49 -23.21 -3.84
CA ILE A 94 9.87 -24.49 -4.39
C ILE A 94 9.11 -24.67 -5.69
N HIS A 95 9.78 -25.09 -6.76
CA HIS A 95 9.08 -25.43 -8.01
C HIS A 95 9.66 -26.67 -8.68
N PHE A 96 8.82 -27.35 -9.47
CA PHE A 96 9.19 -28.49 -10.30
C PHE A 96 8.99 -28.12 -11.78
N SER A 97 9.97 -28.38 -12.63
CA SER A 97 9.87 -28.10 -14.07
C SER A 97 9.28 -29.30 -14.82
N LYS A 98 8.43 -29.03 -15.82
CA LYS A 98 8.02 -30.06 -16.79
C LYS A 98 9.20 -30.47 -17.67
N LYS A 99 9.17 -31.70 -18.18
CA LYS A 99 10.18 -32.19 -19.13
C LYS A 99 10.26 -31.31 -20.37
N GLY A 100 11.48 -30.91 -20.73
CA GLY A 100 11.75 -30.05 -21.88
C GLY A 100 11.36 -28.58 -21.72
N ALA A 101 10.77 -28.18 -20.58
CA ALA A 101 10.48 -26.79 -20.29
C ALA A 101 11.74 -26.06 -19.76
N PRO A 102 11.84 -24.73 -19.90
CA PRO A 102 12.89 -23.95 -19.24
C PRO A 102 12.89 -24.17 -17.73
N ILE A 103 14.08 -24.15 -17.11
CA ILE A 103 14.25 -24.36 -15.65
C ILE A 103 13.47 -23.34 -14.80
N ALA A 104 13.33 -22.11 -15.31
CA ALA A 104 12.53 -21.05 -14.72
C ALA A 104 11.19 -21.00 -15.46
N SER A 105 10.39 -22.07 -15.32
CA SER A 105 9.02 -22.13 -15.85
C SER A 105 8.05 -22.24 -14.69
N LEU A 106 7.06 -21.35 -14.64
CA LEU A 106 6.05 -21.30 -13.59
C LEU A 106 4.67 -21.50 -14.20
N ILE A 107 3.89 -22.40 -13.62
CA ILE A 107 2.47 -22.62 -13.88
C ILE A 107 1.74 -22.13 -12.65
N ILE A 108 0.86 -21.16 -12.85
CA ILE A 108 0.14 -20.45 -11.78
C ILE A 108 -1.32 -20.84 -11.84
N GLY A 109 -1.83 -21.36 -10.73
CA GLY A 109 -3.21 -21.78 -10.62
C GLY A 109 -3.56 -23.04 -11.41
N GLY A 110 -4.77 -23.55 -11.14
CA GLY A 110 -5.25 -24.80 -11.71
C GLY A 110 -4.51 -26.03 -11.14
N PRO A 111 -4.86 -27.23 -11.63
CA PRO A 111 -4.30 -28.47 -11.10
C PRO A 111 -2.82 -28.65 -11.47
N GLU A 112 -2.35 -28.02 -12.55
CA GLU A 112 -0.96 -28.12 -13.02
C GLU A 112 0.01 -27.16 -12.32
N GLU A 113 -0.44 -26.45 -11.28
CA GLU A 113 0.41 -25.58 -10.50
C GLU A 113 1.67 -26.31 -10.04
N ASN A 114 2.81 -25.73 -10.39
CA ASN A 114 4.11 -26.39 -10.28
C ASN A 114 5.02 -25.74 -9.23
N HIS A 115 4.44 -24.96 -8.33
CA HIS A 115 5.20 -24.29 -7.28
C HIS A 115 4.47 -24.28 -5.94
N PHE A 116 5.23 -24.01 -4.88
CA PHE A 116 4.72 -23.87 -3.53
C PHE A 116 5.61 -22.91 -2.75
N PHE A 117 4.97 -21.97 -2.04
CA PHE A 117 5.70 -21.02 -1.20
C PHE A 117 5.88 -21.57 0.20
N VAL A 118 7.07 -21.36 0.75
CA VAL A 118 7.44 -21.77 2.10
C VAL A 118 8.12 -20.63 2.84
N ILE A 119 8.01 -20.63 4.16
CA ILE A 119 8.75 -19.73 5.04
C ILE A 119 9.79 -20.54 5.79
N ALA A 120 11.05 -20.10 5.69
CA ALA A 120 12.18 -20.74 6.35
C ALA A 120 13.23 -19.70 6.78
N SER A 121 14.10 -20.09 7.69
CA SER A 121 15.29 -19.34 8.09
C SER A 121 16.45 -20.29 8.34
N LYS A 122 17.60 -19.76 8.76
CA LYS A 122 18.74 -20.58 9.16
C LYS A 122 18.39 -21.62 10.24
N THR A 123 17.51 -21.26 11.18
CA THR A 123 17.15 -22.08 12.34
C THR A 123 15.74 -22.67 12.27
N LYS A 124 14.99 -22.41 11.19
CA LYS A 124 13.62 -22.91 11.00
C LYS A 124 13.50 -23.54 9.62
N GLY A 125 13.29 -24.85 9.59
CA GLY A 125 13.06 -25.63 8.37
C GLY A 125 11.58 -25.81 8.06
N VAL A 126 11.30 -26.63 7.04
CA VAL A 126 9.93 -27.04 6.69
C VAL A 126 9.95 -28.43 6.08
N SER A 127 8.92 -29.21 6.38
CA SER A 127 8.72 -30.54 5.81
C SER A 127 7.44 -30.57 4.98
N LEU A 128 7.53 -31.02 3.74
CA LEU A 128 6.42 -31.10 2.79
C LEU A 128 6.14 -32.54 2.36
N GLN A 129 4.88 -32.92 2.25
CA GLN A 129 4.48 -34.19 1.67
C GLN A 129 3.41 -33.97 0.60
N GLY A 130 3.76 -34.29 -0.64
CA GLY A 130 2.83 -34.33 -1.77
C GLY A 130 2.15 -35.68 -1.89
N TYR A 131 0.89 -35.67 -2.36
CA TYR A 131 0.07 -36.88 -2.51
C TYR A 131 -0.42 -37.14 -3.95
N SER A 132 0.04 -36.36 -4.93
CA SER A 132 -0.37 -36.46 -6.33
C SER A 132 0.84 -36.50 -7.25
N GLN A 133 0.82 -37.44 -8.21
CA GLN A 133 1.92 -37.63 -9.16
C GLN A 133 1.84 -36.72 -10.37
N GLN A 134 0.62 -36.48 -10.87
CA GLN A 134 0.36 -35.62 -12.02
C GLN A 134 0.35 -34.15 -11.63
N PHE A 135 -0.14 -33.83 -10.42
CA PHE A 135 -0.41 -32.47 -9.95
C PHE A 135 0.33 -32.22 -8.63
N PRO A 136 1.64 -31.92 -8.66
CA PRO A 136 2.52 -32.07 -7.50
C PRO A 136 2.06 -31.29 -6.26
N PHE A 137 1.50 -30.10 -6.46
CA PHE A 137 1.09 -29.21 -5.38
C PHE A 137 -0.42 -29.17 -5.12
N SER A 138 -1.22 -29.98 -5.84
CA SER A 138 -2.68 -30.03 -5.65
C SER A 138 -3.09 -30.46 -4.23
N LYS A 139 -2.31 -31.35 -3.60
CA LYS A 139 -2.52 -31.80 -2.23
C LYS A 139 -1.18 -31.96 -1.54
N VAL A 140 -0.88 -31.00 -0.67
CA VAL A 140 0.36 -30.92 0.10
C VAL A 140 0.04 -30.82 1.59
N SER A 141 0.66 -31.66 2.41
CA SER A 141 0.70 -31.43 3.86
C SER A 141 2.02 -30.76 4.24
N VAL A 142 1.92 -29.84 5.20
CA VAL A 142 3.05 -29.06 5.73
C VAL A 142 3.22 -29.46 7.19
N SER A 143 4.45 -29.77 7.58
CA SER A 143 4.82 -30.00 8.97
C SER A 143 6.11 -29.26 9.31
N ASN A 144 6.41 -29.13 10.61
CA ASN A 144 7.59 -28.43 11.14
C ASN A 144 7.69 -26.93 10.77
N SER A 145 6.61 -26.29 10.33
CA SER A 145 6.56 -24.85 10.08
C SER A 145 5.12 -24.33 10.21
N SER A 146 4.81 -23.67 11.33
CA SER A 146 3.53 -22.99 11.52
C SER A 146 3.38 -21.83 10.52
N ALA A 147 4.45 -21.06 10.29
CA ALA A 147 4.48 -19.99 9.31
C ALA A 147 4.06 -20.44 7.90
N THR A 148 4.64 -21.53 7.39
CA THR A 148 4.27 -22.09 6.08
C THR A 148 2.85 -22.63 6.08
N GLY A 149 2.40 -23.22 7.19
CA GLY A 149 1.01 -23.63 7.37
C GLY A 149 0.03 -22.46 7.21
N TRP A 150 0.32 -21.32 7.84
CA TRP A 150 -0.48 -20.10 7.71
C TRP A 150 -0.45 -19.51 6.31
N LEU A 151 0.70 -19.52 5.63
CA LEU A 151 0.80 -19.07 4.24
C LEU A 151 -0.18 -19.84 3.35
N LYS A 152 -0.19 -21.18 3.47
CA LYS A 152 -1.14 -22.05 2.76
C LYS A 152 -2.61 -21.73 3.09
N GLN A 153 -2.93 -21.49 4.37
CA GLN A 153 -4.30 -21.15 4.78
C GLN A 153 -4.77 -19.80 4.24
N VAL A 154 -3.87 -18.80 4.25
CA VAL A 154 -4.14 -17.48 3.69
C VAL A 154 -4.39 -17.57 2.19
N ASP A 155 -3.58 -18.33 1.44
CA ASP A 155 -3.80 -18.54 0.01
C ASP A 155 -5.12 -19.25 -0.29
N LEU A 156 -5.48 -20.27 0.51
CA LEU A 156 -6.77 -20.95 0.39
C LEU A 156 -7.93 -19.96 0.56
N ILE A 157 -7.88 -19.09 1.57
CA ILE A 157 -8.92 -18.08 1.82
C ILE A 157 -8.96 -17.06 0.69
N ALA A 158 -7.80 -16.55 0.23
CA ALA A 158 -7.72 -15.57 -0.84
C ALA A 158 -8.26 -16.11 -2.17
N SER A 159 -7.94 -17.37 -2.50
CA SER A 159 -8.38 -18.03 -3.73
C SER A 159 -9.91 -18.16 -3.86
N TYR A 160 -10.64 -18.03 -2.74
CA TYR A 160 -12.10 -18.04 -2.77
C TYR A 160 -12.64 -16.89 -3.63
N VAL A 161 -12.02 -15.70 -3.58
CA VAL A 161 -12.40 -14.55 -4.41
C VAL A 161 -12.28 -14.89 -5.89
N ASP A 162 -11.16 -15.48 -6.30
CA ASP A 162 -10.91 -15.88 -7.70
C ASP A 162 -11.92 -16.93 -8.18
N SER A 163 -12.29 -17.88 -7.32
CA SER A 163 -13.29 -18.90 -7.65
C SER A 163 -14.69 -18.32 -7.91
N THR A 164 -14.95 -17.10 -7.42
CA THR A 164 -16.25 -16.43 -7.54
C THR A 164 -16.37 -15.52 -8.77
N GLN A 165 -15.31 -15.38 -9.57
CA GLN A 165 -15.29 -14.57 -10.80
C GLN A 165 -16.47 -14.88 -11.74
N ASN A 166 -16.87 -16.15 -11.83
CA ASN A 166 -17.99 -16.61 -12.67
C ASN A 166 -19.34 -16.68 -11.92
N MET A 167 -19.40 -16.26 -10.66
CA MET A 167 -20.58 -16.39 -9.81
C MET A 167 -21.34 -15.07 -9.66
N GLY A 168 -22.56 -15.02 -10.19
CA GLY A 168 -23.55 -13.97 -9.89
C GLY A 168 -23.22 -12.56 -10.42
N SER A 169 -23.87 -11.56 -9.82
CA SER A 169 -23.71 -10.14 -10.19
C SER A 169 -22.40 -9.55 -9.66
N GLN A 170 -21.98 -8.41 -10.22
CA GLN A 170 -20.80 -7.67 -9.75
C GLN A 170 -20.91 -7.31 -8.25
N LEU A 171 -22.05 -6.77 -7.82
CA LEU A 171 -22.33 -6.48 -6.41
C LEU A 171 -22.12 -7.70 -5.50
N LYS A 172 -22.56 -8.89 -5.95
CA LYS A 172 -22.35 -10.12 -5.18
C LYS A 172 -20.87 -10.45 -5.03
N ARG A 173 -20.08 -10.31 -6.10
CA ARG A 173 -18.62 -10.53 -6.06
C ARG A 173 -17.92 -9.53 -5.16
N GLU A 174 -18.34 -8.26 -5.19
CA GLU A 174 -17.81 -7.22 -4.31
C GLU A 174 -18.09 -7.55 -2.84
N PHE A 175 -19.32 -7.95 -2.47
CA PHE A 175 -19.62 -8.37 -1.10
C PHE A 175 -18.78 -9.56 -0.63
N ILE A 176 -18.54 -10.54 -1.51
CA ILE A 176 -17.69 -11.69 -1.20
C ILE A 176 -16.24 -11.25 -1.00
N ALA A 177 -15.70 -10.44 -1.90
CA ALA A 177 -14.34 -9.92 -1.81
C ALA A 177 -14.15 -9.13 -0.51
N THR A 178 -15.07 -8.22 -0.16
CA THR A 178 -15.03 -7.46 1.09
C THR A 178 -15.01 -8.38 2.31
N GLY A 179 -15.89 -9.39 2.38
CA GLY A 179 -15.91 -10.33 3.50
C GLY A 179 -14.63 -11.18 3.60
N VAL A 180 -14.04 -11.57 2.47
CA VAL A 180 -12.73 -12.26 2.45
C VAL A 180 -11.62 -11.33 2.94
N HIS A 181 -11.57 -10.09 2.45
CA HIS A 181 -10.57 -9.11 2.87
C HIS A 181 -10.68 -8.80 4.37
N GLU A 182 -11.88 -8.63 4.92
CA GLU A 182 -12.11 -8.47 6.36
C GLU A 182 -11.58 -9.68 7.16
N LYS A 183 -11.90 -10.89 6.71
CA LYS A 183 -11.41 -12.12 7.34
C LYS A 183 -9.88 -12.18 7.35
N LEU A 184 -9.24 -11.81 6.23
CA LEU A 184 -7.78 -11.79 6.11
C LEU A 184 -7.15 -10.73 7.01
N ARG A 185 -7.76 -9.54 7.16
CA ARG A 185 -7.31 -8.53 8.14
C ARG A 185 -7.40 -9.03 9.58
N ASN A 186 -8.49 -9.69 9.95
CA ASN A 186 -8.65 -10.27 11.28
C ASN A 186 -7.60 -11.36 11.56
N ILE A 187 -7.28 -12.18 10.55
CA ILE A 187 -6.19 -13.15 10.64
C ILE A 187 -4.85 -12.42 10.83
N ALA A 188 -4.56 -11.39 10.03
CA ALA A 188 -3.34 -10.62 10.15
C ALA A 188 -3.14 -10.07 11.58
N ASP A 189 -4.20 -9.55 12.19
CA ASP A 189 -4.15 -9.02 13.55
C ASP A 189 -3.99 -10.10 14.63
N THR A 190 -4.64 -11.25 14.48
CA THR A 190 -4.60 -12.33 15.47
C THR A 190 -3.27 -13.08 15.47
N LEU A 191 -2.57 -13.14 14.33
CA LEU A 191 -1.35 -13.93 14.19
C LEU A 191 -0.20 -13.39 15.06
N SER A 192 0.49 -14.31 15.75
CA SER A 192 1.67 -14.01 16.56
C SER A 192 2.99 -14.04 15.78
N GLU A 193 2.97 -14.58 14.56
CA GLU A 193 4.14 -14.65 13.69
C GLU A 193 4.13 -13.48 12.69
N PRO A 194 5.22 -12.71 12.55
CA PRO A 194 5.23 -11.46 11.80
C PRO A 194 5.01 -11.68 10.30
N LEU A 195 5.74 -12.61 9.67
CA LEU A 195 5.70 -12.78 8.22
C LEU A 195 4.37 -13.36 7.71
N PRO A 196 3.76 -14.39 8.34
CA PRO A 196 2.42 -14.83 7.99
C PRO A 196 1.34 -13.76 8.25
N SER A 197 1.48 -12.99 9.34
CA SER A 197 0.60 -11.85 9.64
C SER A 197 0.64 -10.82 8.50
N LEU A 198 1.85 -10.45 8.07
CA LEU A 198 2.06 -9.51 6.98
C LEU A 198 1.52 -10.04 5.65
N TYR A 199 1.68 -11.34 5.40
CA TYR A 199 1.17 -11.99 4.20
C TYR A 199 -0.36 -11.96 4.14
N ALA A 200 -1.03 -12.23 5.26
CA ALA A 200 -2.49 -12.11 5.37
C ALA A 200 -2.95 -10.67 5.08
N LEU A 201 -2.25 -9.68 5.63
CA LEU A 201 -2.53 -8.27 5.34
C LEU A 201 -2.31 -7.92 3.86
N TYR A 202 -1.24 -8.42 3.26
CA TYR A 202 -0.94 -8.22 1.84
C TYR A 202 -2.08 -8.75 0.95
N LYS A 203 -2.62 -9.93 1.28
CA LYS A 203 -3.73 -10.56 0.55
C LYS A 203 -5.10 -9.94 0.83
N SER A 204 -5.23 -9.08 1.84
CA SER A 204 -6.51 -8.45 2.20
C SER A 204 -6.80 -7.15 1.44
N ASP A 205 -6.11 -6.92 0.32
CA ASP A 205 -6.12 -5.66 -0.45
C ASP A 205 -5.96 -4.42 0.45
N TYR A 206 -4.94 -4.44 1.31
CA TYR A 206 -4.71 -3.36 2.28
C TYR A 206 -4.55 -1.99 1.64
N ARG A 207 -4.10 -1.90 0.38
CA ARG A 207 -3.87 -0.63 -0.31
C ARG A 207 -5.16 0.13 -0.55
N SER A 208 -6.20 -0.57 -0.99
CA SER A 208 -7.51 0.01 -1.26
C SER A 208 -8.22 0.43 0.04
N HIS A 209 -8.07 -0.37 1.10
CA HIS A 209 -8.77 -0.16 2.37
C HIS A 209 -7.94 0.61 3.43
N ALA A 210 -6.70 1.02 3.12
CA ALA A 210 -5.83 1.77 4.03
C ALA A 210 -6.49 3.06 4.56
N ILE A 211 -7.27 3.70 3.70
CA ILE A 211 -7.96 4.96 3.99
C ILE A 211 -9.23 4.72 4.83
N GLU A 212 -9.87 3.56 4.67
CA GLU A 212 -11.16 3.25 5.31
C GLU A 212 -11.01 2.84 6.78
N HIS A 213 -9.86 2.25 7.16
CA HIS A 213 -9.62 1.75 8.53
C HIS A 213 -8.30 2.25 9.13
N PRO A 214 -8.08 3.57 9.24
CA PRO A 214 -6.78 4.14 9.65
C PRO A 214 -6.31 3.69 11.05
N GLU A 215 -7.25 3.47 11.97
CA GLU A 215 -6.97 3.01 13.34
C GLU A 215 -6.34 1.61 13.34
N PHE A 216 -6.93 0.67 12.60
CA PHE A 216 -6.42 -0.70 12.46
C PHE A 216 -4.98 -0.72 11.96
N TYR A 217 -4.67 0.01 10.89
CA TYR A 217 -3.31 0.04 10.34
C TYR A 217 -2.33 0.67 11.33
N THR A 218 -2.73 1.73 12.02
CA THR A 218 -1.90 2.37 13.04
C THR A 218 -1.55 1.39 14.16
N GLU A 219 -2.52 0.64 14.67
CA GLU A 219 -2.31 -0.39 15.68
C GLU A 219 -1.46 -1.55 15.17
N TYR A 220 -1.72 -2.01 13.95
CA TYR A 220 -0.96 -3.08 13.30
C TYR A 220 0.52 -2.72 13.13
N PHE A 221 0.83 -1.50 12.69
CA PHE A 221 2.22 -1.04 12.57
C PHE A 221 2.89 -0.83 13.91
N LYS A 222 2.14 -0.40 14.92
CA LYS A 222 2.64 -0.30 16.29
C LYS A 222 2.97 -1.68 16.86
N LYS A 223 2.12 -2.69 16.64
CA LYS A 223 2.36 -4.08 17.04
C LYS A 223 3.70 -4.59 16.50
N TRP A 224 4.01 -4.28 15.25
CA TRP A 224 5.21 -4.73 14.56
C TRP A 224 6.31 -3.67 14.45
N GLU A 225 6.33 -2.64 15.30
CA GLU A 225 7.28 -1.53 15.19
C GLU A 225 8.75 -2.00 15.26
N LYS A 226 9.01 -3.01 16.08
CA LYS A 226 10.36 -3.57 16.31
C LYS A 226 10.79 -4.59 15.24
N GLU A 227 9.89 -5.00 14.36
CA GLU A 227 10.17 -5.97 13.30
C GLU A 227 11.10 -5.35 12.25
N LYS A 228 12.21 -6.02 11.92
CA LYS A 228 13.28 -5.49 11.06
C LYS A 228 13.37 -6.17 9.71
N SER A 229 12.59 -7.23 9.49
CA SER A 229 12.59 -7.94 8.22
C SER A 229 12.38 -7.04 7.02
N SER A 230 13.04 -7.43 5.93
CA SER A 230 12.98 -6.74 4.64
C SER A 230 11.55 -6.44 4.20
N TYR A 231 10.62 -7.39 4.41
CA TYR A 231 9.20 -7.27 4.05
C TYR A 231 8.49 -6.12 4.78
N PHE A 232 8.65 -6.02 6.11
CA PHE A 232 8.07 -4.92 6.88
C PHE A 232 8.71 -3.58 6.52
N SER A 233 10.02 -3.57 6.25
CA SER A 233 10.71 -2.35 5.82
C SER A 233 10.15 -1.83 4.48
N MET A 234 9.80 -2.71 3.55
CA MET A 234 9.20 -2.36 2.27
C MET A 234 7.78 -1.81 2.46
N LEU A 235 6.95 -2.48 3.27
CA LEU A 235 5.59 -2.01 3.55
C LEU A 235 5.57 -0.61 4.19
N ARG A 236 6.45 -0.35 5.17
CA ARG A 236 6.55 0.98 5.79
C ARG A 236 6.90 2.07 4.78
N LYS A 237 7.80 1.79 3.84
CA LYS A 237 8.17 2.74 2.77
C LYS A 237 6.99 3.07 1.88
N GLU A 238 6.20 2.07 1.48
CA GLU A 238 5.03 2.28 0.62
C GLU A 238 3.99 3.20 1.27
N LEU A 239 3.78 3.09 2.57
CA LEU A 239 2.81 3.92 3.29
C LEU A 239 3.27 5.37 3.48
N VAL A 240 4.57 5.57 3.75
CA VAL A 240 5.14 6.92 3.81
C VAL A 240 4.96 7.63 2.46
N LEU A 241 5.23 6.93 1.35
CA LEU A 241 5.03 7.46 0.00
C LEU A 241 3.55 7.80 -0.28
N GLN A 242 2.60 6.96 0.17
CA GLN A 242 1.17 7.24 0.00
C GLN A 242 0.73 8.51 0.75
N LYS A 243 1.26 8.73 1.97
CA LYS A 243 0.95 9.93 2.76
C LYS A 243 1.48 11.21 2.11
N GLU A 244 2.71 11.20 1.61
CA GLU A 244 3.33 12.34 0.92
C GLU A 244 2.55 12.75 -0.35
N LEU A 245 2.12 11.76 -1.16
CA LEU A 245 1.30 12.02 -2.35
C LEU A 245 -0.05 12.67 -1.99
N SER A 246 -0.68 12.26 -0.89
CA SER A 246 -1.93 12.88 -0.42
C SER A 246 -1.72 14.34 0.00
N SER A 247 -0.65 14.63 0.74
CA SER A 247 -0.32 16.01 1.15
C SER A 247 -0.05 16.93 -0.04
N PHE A 248 0.57 16.44 -1.11
CA PHE A 248 0.80 17.21 -2.33
C PHE A 248 -0.50 17.78 -2.94
N TRP A 249 -1.56 16.96 -3.03
CA TRP A 249 -2.85 17.42 -3.56
C TRP A 249 -3.50 18.51 -2.71
N ILE A 250 -3.33 18.44 -1.38
CA ILE A 250 -3.81 19.49 -0.47
C ILE A 250 -3.10 20.81 -0.77
N TYR A 251 -1.77 20.80 -0.93
CA TYR A 251 -1.00 22.00 -1.27
C TYR A 251 -1.34 22.55 -2.66
N LEU A 252 -1.61 21.66 -3.63
CA LEU A 252 -2.06 22.06 -4.97
C LEU A 252 -3.42 22.78 -4.91
N ILE A 253 -4.38 22.23 -4.17
CA ILE A 253 -5.70 22.84 -3.98
C ILE A 253 -5.59 24.19 -3.27
N LEU A 254 -4.79 24.28 -2.21
CA LEU A 254 -4.52 25.54 -1.52
C LEU A 254 -3.92 26.58 -2.46
N GLY A 255 -2.93 26.19 -3.29
CA GLY A 255 -2.34 27.08 -4.29
C GLY A 255 -3.36 27.61 -5.30
N ILE A 256 -4.28 26.74 -5.76
CA ILE A 256 -5.38 27.13 -6.65
C ILE A 256 -6.33 28.13 -5.95
N ILE A 257 -6.68 27.90 -4.68
CA ILE A 257 -7.53 28.81 -3.89
C ILE A 257 -6.87 30.19 -3.73
N PHE A 258 -5.56 30.23 -3.43
CA PHE A 258 -4.82 31.49 -3.34
C PHE A 258 -4.76 32.24 -4.69
N LEU A 259 -4.65 31.52 -5.80
CA LEU A 259 -4.71 32.12 -7.14
C LEU A 259 -6.08 32.76 -7.42
N PHE A 260 -7.17 32.04 -7.15
CA PHE A 260 -8.52 32.55 -7.38
C PHE A 260 -8.86 33.72 -6.45
N THR A 261 -8.50 33.66 -5.17
CA THR A 261 -8.70 34.75 -4.21
C THR A 261 -7.89 35.99 -4.61
N GLY A 262 -6.64 35.84 -5.06
CA GLY A 262 -5.83 36.95 -5.57
C GLY A 262 -6.46 37.63 -6.79
N VAL A 263 -6.94 36.85 -7.77
CA VAL A 263 -7.64 37.39 -8.96
C VAL A 263 -8.95 38.08 -8.58
N PHE A 264 -9.70 37.52 -7.63
CA PHE A 264 -10.95 38.09 -7.14
C PHE A 264 -10.72 39.42 -6.43
N LEU A 265 -9.75 39.48 -5.50
CA LEU A 265 -9.37 40.70 -4.80
C LEU A 265 -8.90 41.78 -5.78
N ASN A 266 -8.06 41.44 -6.77
CA ASN A 266 -7.62 42.38 -7.79
C ASN A 266 -8.81 42.99 -8.57
N LYS A 267 -9.75 42.15 -9.01
CA LYS A 267 -10.98 42.63 -9.68
C LYS A 267 -11.84 43.50 -8.77
N TRP A 268 -11.91 43.20 -7.47
CA TRP A 268 -12.68 43.98 -6.50
C TRP A 268 -12.05 45.36 -6.24
N TYR A 269 -10.73 45.43 -6.04
CA TYR A 269 -9.98 46.68 -5.88
C TYR A 269 -10.00 47.54 -7.16
N ALA A 270 -9.91 46.94 -8.35
CA ALA A 270 -10.00 47.69 -9.61
C ALA A 270 -11.38 48.36 -9.81
N LYS A 271 -12.45 47.80 -9.20
CA LYS A 271 -13.82 48.30 -9.35
C LYS A 271 -14.13 49.49 -8.41
N THR A 272 -13.42 49.62 -7.29
CA THR A 272 -13.62 50.71 -6.32
C THR A 272 -12.87 52.00 -6.69
N GLY A 273 -11.73 51.92 -7.41
CA GLY A 273 -10.92 53.10 -7.78
C GLY A 273 -11.29 53.84 -9.08
N THR A 274 -12.18 53.30 -9.93
CA THR A 274 -12.31 53.78 -11.33
C THR A 274 -13.58 54.56 -11.66
N ARG A 275 -14.53 54.70 -10.71
CA ARG A 275 -15.84 55.35 -10.98
C ARG A 275 -15.75 56.88 -11.11
N SER A 276 -14.85 57.54 -10.35
CA SER A 276 -14.67 59.01 -10.39
C SER A 276 -13.96 59.48 -11.68
N SER A 277 -12.89 58.78 -12.09
CA SER A 277 -12.12 59.10 -13.31
C SER A 277 -12.97 59.08 -14.60
N LYS A 278 -13.92 58.13 -14.72
CA LYS A 278 -14.77 58.03 -15.91
C LYS A 278 -15.81 59.15 -16.02
N LYS A 279 -16.37 59.62 -14.89
CA LYS A 279 -17.33 60.74 -14.88
C LYS A 279 -16.66 62.07 -15.19
N LEU A 280 -15.45 62.31 -14.66
CA LEU A 280 -14.70 63.52 -14.96
C LEU A 280 -14.34 63.63 -16.45
N LYS A 281 -14.12 62.51 -17.17
CA LYS A 281 -13.87 62.52 -18.63
C LYS A 281 -15.07 62.99 -19.47
N ALA A 282 -16.29 63.07 -18.91
CA ALA A 282 -17.48 63.56 -19.61
C ALA A 282 -17.57 65.10 -19.69
N LEU A 283 -16.76 65.83 -18.91
CA LEU A 283 -16.69 67.28 -18.98
C LEU A 283 -15.80 67.74 -20.14
N SER A 284 -16.23 68.78 -20.84
CA SER A 284 -15.39 69.51 -21.78
C SER A 284 -14.23 70.21 -21.05
N VAL A 285 -13.22 70.65 -21.82
CA VAL A 285 -12.04 71.37 -21.27
C VAL A 285 -12.46 72.61 -20.48
N GLN A 286 -13.46 73.36 -20.96
CA GLN A 286 -13.94 74.57 -20.29
C GLN A 286 -14.78 74.25 -19.05
N GLU A 287 -15.64 73.23 -19.13
CA GLU A 287 -16.41 72.77 -17.97
C GLU A 287 -15.50 72.22 -16.85
N ARG A 288 -14.39 71.57 -17.19
CA ARG A 288 -13.40 71.11 -16.21
C ARG A 288 -12.75 72.28 -15.47
N LYS A 289 -12.29 73.31 -16.19
CA LYS A 289 -11.70 74.51 -15.59
C LYS A 289 -12.67 75.19 -14.63
N ILE A 290 -13.94 75.33 -15.03
CA ILE A 290 -14.99 75.88 -14.18
C ILE A 290 -15.25 74.98 -12.97
N PHE A 291 -15.28 73.66 -13.15
CA PHE A 291 -15.47 72.70 -12.07
C PHE A 291 -14.34 72.73 -11.04
N ASP A 292 -13.08 72.88 -11.47
CA ASP A 292 -11.94 73.00 -10.56
C ASP A 292 -12.05 74.25 -9.67
N LEU A 293 -12.56 75.37 -10.21
CA LEU A 293 -12.83 76.57 -9.41
C LEU A 293 -14.02 76.41 -8.46
N ILE A 294 -15.04 75.63 -8.85
CA ILE A 294 -16.14 75.25 -7.93
C ILE A 294 -15.59 74.43 -6.77
N LYS A 295 -14.71 73.45 -7.03
CA LYS A 295 -14.03 72.66 -5.99
C LYS A 295 -13.16 73.52 -5.07
N ALA A 296 -12.51 74.54 -5.62
CA ALA A 296 -11.75 75.54 -4.86
C ALA A 296 -12.63 76.55 -4.11
N GLY A 297 -13.96 76.39 -4.11
CA GLY A 297 -14.89 77.21 -3.33
C GLY A 297 -15.21 78.59 -3.91
N HIS A 298 -14.75 78.91 -5.12
CA HIS A 298 -14.99 80.22 -5.74
C HIS A 298 -16.47 80.37 -6.09
N SER A 299 -17.08 81.53 -5.91
CA SER A 299 -18.45 81.84 -6.30
C SER A 299 -18.61 82.00 -7.81
N ASN A 300 -19.85 81.96 -8.33
CA ASN A 300 -20.10 82.17 -9.76
C ASN A 300 -19.67 83.58 -10.24
N LYS A 301 -19.60 84.56 -9.32
CA LYS A 301 -19.12 85.91 -9.62
C LYS A 301 -17.59 85.92 -9.79
N GLU A 302 -16.86 85.30 -8.86
CA GLU A 302 -15.40 85.19 -8.94
C GLU A 302 -14.95 84.36 -10.15
N ILE A 303 -15.66 83.27 -10.47
CA ILE A 303 -15.40 82.47 -11.68
C ILE A 303 -15.63 83.29 -12.96
N SER A 304 -16.66 84.14 -12.97
CA SER A 304 -16.99 85.03 -14.08
C SER A 304 -15.89 86.07 -14.32
N GLU A 305 -15.38 86.68 -13.26
CA GLU A 305 -14.27 87.63 -13.29
C GLU A 305 -12.96 86.97 -13.75
N GLN A 306 -12.64 85.79 -13.21
CA GLN A 306 -11.39 85.08 -13.52
C GLN A 306 -11.33 84.54 -14.97
N HIS A 307 -12.47 84.16 -15.55
CA HIS A 307 -12.55 83.66 -16.93
C HIS A 307 -13.02 84.70 -17.94
N ASN A 308 -13.28 85.94 -17.52
CA ASN A 308 -13.77 87.04 -18.34
C ASN A 308 -15.02 86.67 -19.17
N ILE A 309 -15.97 85.96 -18.54
CA ILE A 309 -17.25 85.54 -19.13
C ILE A 309 -18.42 86.05 -18.28
N GLY A 310 -19.62 86.16 -18.84
CA GLY A 310 -20.79 86.60 -18.08
C GLY A 310 -21.21 85.63 -16.96
N VAL A 311 -21.72 86.15 -15.85
CA VAL A 311 -22.24 85.33 -14.72
C VAL A 311 -23.37 84.38 -15.17
N SER A 312 -24.18 84.79 -16.15
CA SER A 312 -25.20 83.93 -16.78
C SER A 312 -24.58 82.73 -17.49
N THR A 313 -23.49 82.94 -18.22
CA THR A 313 -22.71 81.89 -18.89
C THR A 313 -22.11 80.91 -17.88
N VAL A 314 -21.57 81.41 -16.76
CA VAL A 314 -21.09 80.56 -15.66
C VAL A 314 -22.23 79.69 -15.10
N LYS A 315 -23.42 80.24 -14.87
CA LYS A 315 -24.58 79.47 -14.41
C LYS A 315 -24.97 78.36 -15.38
N SER A 316 -24.93 78.62 -16.68
CA SER A 316 -25.17 77.60 -17.72
C SER A 316 -24.12 76.49 -17.67
N HIS A 317 -22.84 76.83 -17.56
CA HIS A 317 -21.77 75.83 -17.40
C HIS A 317 -21.93 75.00 -16.12
N VAL A 318 -22.24 75.63 -14.99
CA VAL A 318 -22.49 74.95 -13.70
C VAL A 318 -23.67 73.97 -13.82
N SER A 319 -24.77 74.39 -14.45
CA SER A 319 -25.93 73.52 -14.68
C SER A 319 -25.59 72.30 -15.54
N ASN A 320 -24.83 72.51 -16.61
CA ASN A 320 -24.36 71.43 -17.48
C ASN A 320 -23.41 70.47 -16.76
N ILE A 321 -22.49 70.99 -15.93
CA ILE A 321 -21.58 70.18 -15.11
C ILE A 321 -22.37 69.33 -14.12
N TYR A 322 -23.34 69.92 -13.41
CA TYR A 322 -24.15 69.21 -12.42
C TYR A 322 -24.99 68.12 -13.08
N SER A 323 -25.57 68.40 -14.24
CA SER A 323 -26.29 67.41 -15.04
C SER A 323 -25.39 66.25 -15.49
N LYS A 324 -24.21 66.56 -16.05
CA LYS A 324 -23.23 65.56 -16.55
C LYS A 324 -22.64 64.69 -15.43
N LEU A 325 -22.37 65.27 -14.27
CA LEU A 325 -21.80 64.55 -13.12
C LEU A 325 -22.86 63.92 -12.20
N GLN A 326 -24.14 64.26 -12.40
CA GLN A 326 -25.28 63.90 -11.55
C GLN A 326 -25.17 64.44 -10.12
N ILE A 327 -24.70 65.68 -9.99
CA ILE A 327 -24.54 66.40 -8.72
C ILE A 327 -25.78 67.27 -8.48
N LYS A 328 -26.28 67.31 -7.23
CA LYS A 328 -27.50 68.04 -6.86
C LYS A 328 -27.23 69.34 -6.13
N SER A 329 -26.03 69.54 -5.59
CA SER A 329 -25.69 70.74 -4.82
C SER A 329 -24.25 71.20 -5.01
N ARG A 330 -23.98 72.48 -4.74
CA ARG A 330 -22.60 73.01 -4.76
C ARG A 330 -21.70 72.35 -3.73
N LYS A 331 -22.23 72.03 -2.55
CA LYS A 331 -21.49 71.30 -1.52
C LYS A 331 -21.06 69.93 -2.03
N GLU A 332 -21.97 69.19 -2.66
CA GLU A 332 -21.65 67.91 -3.29
C GLU A 332 -20.66 68.06 -4.45
N ALA A 333 -20.64 69.20 -5.17
CA ALA A 333 -19.61 69.48 -6.18
C ALA A 333 -18.22 69.75 -5.58
N MET A 334 -18.16 70.35 -4.39
CA MET A 334 -16.90 70.56 -3.66
C MET A 334 -16.34 69.26 -3.09
N ASP A 335 -17.22 68.36 -2.66
CA ASP A 335 -16.89 67.06 -2.07
C ASP A 335 -16.74 65.91 -3.11
N PHE A 336 -16.88 66.21 -4.41
CA PHE A 336 -16.80 65.25 -5.53
C PHE A 336 -15.36 64.84 -5.88
#